data_AF-A0A2G1QPH7-F1
#
_entry.id   AF-A0A2G1QPH7-F1
#
_cell.length_a   1.000
_cell.length_b   1.000
_cell.length_c   1.000
_cell.angle_alpha   90.00
_cell.angle_beta   90.00
_cell.angle_gamma   90.00
#
_symmetry.space_group_name_H-M   'P 1'
#
loop_
_entity.id
_entity.type
_entity.pdbx_description
1 polymer ?
#
loop_
_entity_poly.entity_id
_entity_poly.type
_entity_poly.pdbx_seq_one_letter_code
_entity_poly.pdbx_strand_id
1 'polypeptide(L)'
;MRKFWVWARWMFTKIPVYGQLINSDRDSLKAAGVELLIATMFSLLPIWLYPIIVRVGFAEEFWQHAKEFVENGEFFLFSSALVGPLIYSITKKYGEEGTTEEGGGRFPHIKSIQFPYGFWFVIISVFTCVFSAIFFGLMRANTVNNFPINLDRESLFAVSTIMYGFTLSCFFCVSVYRLNLENTTRAFGEDTKDLMKQWEHEND
;
A
#
# COMPACT_ATOMS: atom_id res chain seq x y z
N MET A 1 -15.30 26.65 10.86
CA MET A 1 -14.26 25.62 10.64
C MET A 1 -14.36 24.40 11.57
N ARG A 2 -14.59 24.52 12.89
CA ARG A 2 -14.69 23.34 13.80
C ARG A 2 -15.77 22.30 13.44
N LYS A 3 -16.96 22.71 12.98
CA LYS A 3 -18.05 21.78 12.59
C LYS A 3 -17.71 20.90 11.38
N PHE A 4 -16.98 21.44 10.40
CA PHE A 4 -16.53 20.67 9.24
C PHE A 4 -15.53 19.58 9.65
N TRP A 5 -14.63 19.89 10.58
CA TRP A 5 -13.64 18.95 11.09
C TRP A 5 -14.27 17.78 11.86
N VAL A 6 -15.31 18.05 12.66
CA VAL A 6 -16.06 17.01 13.39
C VAL A 6 -16.85 16.12 12.42
N TRP A 7 -17.47 16.71 11.39
CA TRP A 7 -18.23 15.96 10.38
C TRP A 7 -17.32 15.09 9.51
N ALA A 8 -16.19 15.64 9.05
CA ALA A 8 -15.18 14.88 8.32
C ALA A 8 -14.66 13.71 9.17
N ARG A 9 -14.30 13.96 10.43
CA ARG A 9 -13.86 12.91 11.36
C ARG A 9 -14.90 11.79 11.52
N TRP A 10 -16.19 12.14 11.63
CA TRP A 10 -17.27 11.16 11.75
C TRP A 10 -17.42 10.31 10.48
N MET A 11 -17.30 10.92 9.29
CA MET A 11 -17.37 10.20 8.03
C MET A 11 -16.18 9.26 7.84
N PHE A 12 -14.96 9.70 8.19
CA PHE A 12 -13.76 8.86 8.13
C PHE A 12 -13.79 7.70 9.14
N THR A 13 -14.42 7.87 10.32
CA THR A 13 -14.60 6.76 11.27
C THR A 13 -15.60 5.69 10.80
N LYS A 14 -16.48 6.02 9.85
CA LYS A 14 -17.43 5.06 9.26
C LYS A 14 -16.80 4.21 8.16
N ILE A 15 -15.70 4.68 7.56
CA ILE A 15 -14.97 3.91 6.54
C ILE A 15 -14.00 2.98 7.27
N PRO A 16 -14.20 1.65 7.24
CA PRO A 16 -13.40 0.69 8.01
C PRO A 16 -11.90 0.78 7.70
N VAL A 17 -11.55 1.24 6.48
CA VAL A 17 -10.17 1.42 6.02
C VAL A 17 -9.43 2.55 6.74
N TYR A 18 -10.09 3.65 7.10
CA TYR A 18 -9.43 4.84 7.67
C TYR A 18 -9.69 5.03 9.17
N GLY A 19 -10.65 4.30 9.74
CA GLY A 19 -11.06 4.48 11.14
C GLY A 19 -9.94 4.26 12.16
N GLN A 20 -9.03 3.31 11.91
CA GLN A 20 -7.93 3.00 12.83
C GLN A 20 -6.72 3.92 12.69
N LEU A 21 -6.61 4.68 11.59
CA LEU A 21 -5.51 5.62 11.39
C LEU A 21 -5.41 6.67 12.49
N ILE A 22 -6.57 7.07 13.04
CA ILE A 22 -6.66 8.10 14.10
C ILE A 22 -6.00 7.64 15.41
N ASN A 23 -5.98 6.33 15.66
CA ASN A 23 -5.43 5.75 16.89
C ASN A 23 -3.98 5.27 16.70
N SER A 24 -3.35 5.58 15.56
CA SER A 24 -2.01 5.11 15.23
C SER A 24 -0.92 5.99 15.82
N ASP A 25 0.20 5.37 16.19
CA ASP A 25 1.36 6.10 16.70
C ASP A 25 1.99 6.97 15.62
N ARG A 26 2.53 8.12 16.04
CA ARG A 26 3.17 9.09 15.14
C ARG A 26 4.39 8.49 14.43
N ASP A 27 5.10 7.59 15.08
CA ASP A 27 6.30 6.98 14.52
C ASP A 27 5.94 5.98 13.42
N SER A 28 4.87 5.19 13.61
CA SER A 28 4.30 4.34 12.57
C SER A 28 3.81 5.15 11.36
N LEU A 29 3.17 6.30 11.60
CA LEU A 29 2.73 7.20 10.53
C LEU A 29 3.91 7.76 9.70
N LYS A 30 4.98 8.17 10.37
CA LYS A 30 6.19 8.67 9.69
C LYS A 30 6.86 7.56 8.89
N ALA A 31 7.05 6.39 9.49
CA ALA A 31 7.65 5.24 8.83
C ALA A 31 6.82 4.79 7.61
N ALA A 32 5.50 4.67 7.75
CA ALA A 32 4.60 4.39 6.63
C ALA A 32 4.66 5.45 5.53
N GLY A 33 4.85 6.73 5.90
CA GLY A 33 5.02 7.82 4.93
C GLY A 33 6.31 7.69 4.13
N VAL A 34 7.41 7.28 4.79
CA VAL A 34 8.68 6.98 4.12
C VAL A 34 8.52 5.77 3.18
N GLU A 35 7.87 4.70 3.63
CA GLU A 35 7.59 3.53 2.79
C GLU A 35 6.73 3.89 1.58
N LEU A 36 5.69 4.70 1.75
CA LEU A 36 4.85 5.21 0.67
C LEU A 36 5.67 6.04 -0.32
N LEU A 37 6.53 6.93 0.16
CA LEU A 37 7.39 7.76 -0.69
C LEU A 37 8.35 6.88 -1.50
N ILE A 38 9.01 5.92 -0.87
CA ILE A 38 9.91 4.98 -1.53
C ILE A 38 9.14 4.18 -2.58
N ALA A 39 8.00 3.59 -2.21
CA ALA A 39 7.16 2.81 -3.12
C ALA A 39 6.71 3.65 -4.32
N THR A 40 6.32 4.91 -4.10
CA THR A 40 5.91 5.85 -5.16
C THR A 40 7.07 6.23 -6.07
N MET A 41 8.26 6.48 -5.51
CA MET A 41 9.45 6.81 -6.31
C MET A 41 9.85 5.63 -7.21
N PHE A 42 9.83 4.41 -6.67
CA PHE A 42 10.15 3.21 -7.44
C PHE A 42 9.07 2.85 -8.46
N SER A 43 7.78 3.03 -8.13
CA SER A 43 6.69 2.76 -9.07
C SER A 43 6.66 3.75 -10.23
N LEU A 44 7.04 5.01 -10.00
CA LEU A 44 7.11 6.03 -11.05
C LEU A 44 8.39 5.91 -11.89
N LEU A 45 9.39 5.12 -11.48
CA LEU A 45 10.68 4.98 -12.15
C LEU A 45 10.56 4.75 -13.67
N PRO A 46 9.67 3.88 -14.18
CA PRO A 46 9.48 3.69 -15.62
C PRO A 46 9.08 4.97 -16.37
N ILE A 47 8.31 5.87 -15.73
CA ILE A 47 7.86 7.14 -16.33
C ILE A 47 9.04 8.06 -16.63
N TRP A 48 10.07 8.07 -15.78
CA TRP A 48 11.24 8.94 -15.97
C TRP A 48 12.32 8.24 -16.78
N LEU A 49 12.48 6.93 -16.58
CA LEU A 49 13.55 6.16 -17.21
C LEU A 49 13.34 6.03 -18.73
N TYR A 50 12.09 5.78 -19.18
CA TYR A 50 11.80 5.67 -20.61
C TYR A 50 12.16 6.96 -21.38
N PRO A 51 11.67 8.16 -21.00
CA PRO A 51 12.04 9.39 -21.68
C PRO A 51 13.52 9.77 -21.54
N ILE A 52 14.20 9.39 -20.45
CA ILE A 52 15.67 9.58 -20.32
C ILE A 52 16.41 8.74 -21.37
N ILE A 53 16.04 7.46 -21.51
CA ILE A 53 16.66 6.56 -22.50
C ILE A 53 16.40 7.11 -23.91
N VAL A 54 15.17 7.53 -24.19
CA VAL A 54 14.81 8.10 -25.49
C VAL A 54 15.57 9.39 -25.77
N ARG A 55 15.68 10.28 -24.79
CA ARG A 55 16.46 11.53 -24.90
C ARG A 55 17.94 11.26 -25.16
N VAL A 56 18.55 10.31 -24.46
CA VAL A 56 19.99 10.01 -24.59
C VAL A 56 20.28 9.24 -25.88
N GLY A 57 19.43 8.28 -26.25
CA GLY A 57 19.62 7.43 -27.42
C GLY A 57 19.22 8.06 -28.75
N PHE A 58 18.14 8.85 -28.77
CA PHE A 58 17.51 9.35 -30.00
C PHE A 58 17.40 10.87 -30.06
N ALA A 59 17.88 11.59 -29.03
CA ALA A 59 17.86 13.05 -28.94
C ALA A 59 16.46 13.70 -28.96
N GLU A 60 15.38 12.95 -28.73
CA GLU A 60 14.01 13.48 -28.74
C GLU A 60 13.62 14.23 -27.45
N GLU A 61 12.49 14.92 -27.46
CA GLU A 61 12.02 15.75 -26.34
C GLU A 61 11.49 14.91 -25.16
N PHE A 62 12.14 15.05 -24.00
CA PHE A 62 11.80 14.32 -22.77
C PHE A 62 10.33 14.53 -22.33
N TRP A 63 9.87 15.78 -22.29
CA TRP A 63 8.57 16.11 -21.72
C TRP A 63 7.39 15.61 -22.54
N GLN A 64 7.55 15.53 -23.87
CA GLN A 64 6.51 15.01 -24.74
C GLN A 64 6.28 13.51 -24.46
N HIS A 65 7.35 12.71 -24.43
CA HIS A 65 7.25 11.28 -24.14
C HIS A 65 6.75 10.98 -22.73
N ALA A 66 7.21 11.75 -21.73
CA ALA A 66 6.72 11.62 -20.36
C ALA A 66 5.21 11.88 -20.28
N LYS A 67 4.74 12.92 -20.98
CA LYS A 67 3.32 13.29 -21.03
C LYS A 67 2.50 12.23 -21.76
N GLU A 68 2.93 11.81 -22.95
CA GLU A 68 2.25 10.76 -23.72
C GLU A 68 2.16 9.45 -22.95
N PHE A 69 3.24 9.05 -22.26
CA PHE A 69 3.25 7.86 -21.43
C PHE A 69 2.18 7.93 -20.33
N VAL A 70 2.11 9.07 -19.63
CA VAL A 70 1.15 9.28 -18.55
C VAL A 70 -0.31 9.40 -19.06
N GLU A 71 -0.52 10.07 -20.19
CA GLU A 71 -1.84 10.22 -20.83
C GLU A 71 -2.42 8.90 -21.35
N ASN A 72 -1.56 7.92 -21.65
CA ASN A 72 -1.97 6.58 -22.08
C ASN A 72 -2.47 5.69 -20.93
N GLY A 73 -2.65 6.21 -19.72
CA GLY A 73 -3.29 5.48 -18.63
C GLY A 73 -2.39 4.48 -17.90
N GLU A 74 -1.08 4.64 -18.01
CA GLU A 74 -0.07 3.78 -17.37
C GLU A 74 -0.22 3.72 -15.84
N PHE A 75 -0.86 4.72 -15.23
CA PHE A 75 -1.23 4.70 -13.81
C PHE A 75 -2.15 3.52 -13.40
N PHE A 76 -2.91 2.93 -14.31
CA PHE A 76 -3.65 1.68 -14.04
C PHE A 76 -2.71 0.49 -13.84
N LEU A 77 -1.61 0.42 -14.60
CA LEU A 77 -0.61 -0.63 -14.40
C LEU A 77 0.09 -0.43 -13.07
N PHE A 78 0.48 0.80 -12.72
CA PHE A 78 1.11 1.07 -11.44
C PHE A 78 0.18 0.82 -10.24
N SER A 79 -1.11 1.13 -10.35
CA SER A 79 -2.07 0.80 -9.29
C SER A 79 -2.22 -0.72 -9.11
N SER A 80 -2.29 -1.48 -10.20
CA SER A 80 -2.34 -2.95 -10.14
C SER A 80 -1.05 -3.58 -9.59
N ALA A 81 0.12 -3.01 -9.91
CA ALA A 81 1.41 -3.50 -9.40
C ALA A 81 1.54 -3.31 -7.88
N LEU A 82 0.96 -2.25 -7.32
CA LEU A 82 0.93 -2.00 -5.88
C LEU A 82 0.04 -2.98 -5.11
N VAL A 83 -0.87 -3.68 -5.78
CA VAL A 83 -1.74 -4.68 -5.13
C VAL A 83 -0.94 -5.86 -4.57
N GLY A 84 0.13 -6.31 -5.25
CA GLY A 84 0.96 -7.41 -4.77
C GLY A 84 1.57 -7.15 -3.39
N PRO A 85 2.36 -6.08 -3.22
CA PRO A 85 2.88 -5.66 -1.91
C PRO A 85 1.79 -5.43 -0.85
N LEU A 86 0.62 -4.94 -1.26
CA LEU A 86 -0.52 -4.71 -0.39
C LEU A 86 -1.07 -6.05 0.14
N ILE A 87 -1.33 -7.03 -0.74
CA ILE A 87 -1.79 -8.37 -0.35
C ILE A 87 -0.75 -9.06 0.54
N TYR A 88 0.53 -9.00 0.17
CA TYR A 88 1.61 -9.55 1.00
C TYR A 88 1.60 -8.99 2.41
N SER A 89 1.42 -7.66 2.55
CA SER A 89 1.37 -7.00 3.85
C SER A 89 0.15 -7.44 4.67
N ILE A 90 -0.98 -7.75 4.05
CA ILE A 90 -2.18 -8.20 4.78
C ILE A 90 -2.06 -9.66 5.20
N THR A 91 -1.47 -10.51 4.35
CA THR A 91 -1.39 -11.97 4.57
C THR A 91 -0.20 -12.39 5.42
N LYS A 92 0.80 -11.51 5.58
CA LYS A 92 1.91 -11.73 6.51
C LYS A 92 1.37 -12.03 7.90
N LYS A 93 1.81 -13.15 8.49
CA LYS A 93 1.50 -13.47 9.88
C LYS A 93 2.30 -12.55 10.80
N TYR A 94 1.59 -11.82 11.65
CA TYR A 94 2.17 -11.00 12.70
C TYR A 94 2.26 -11.82 13.99
N GLY A 95 3.46 -11.89 14.59
CA GLY A 95 3.69 -12.62 15.85
C GLY A 95 4.42 -13.96 15.76
N GLU A 96 4.78 -14.45 14.56
CA GLU A 96 5.77 -15.52 14.40
C GLU A 96 7.16 -14.86 14.29
N GLU A 97 7.73 -14.40 15.41
CA GLU A 97 9.17 -14.16 15.45
C GLU A 97 9.88 -15.51 15.27
N GLY A 98 10.87 -15.51 14.37
CA GLY A 98 11.50 -16.71 13.87
C GLY A 98 11.93 -17.67 14.97
N THR A 99 11.69 -18.95 14.73
CA THR A 99 12.41 -20.07 15.30
C THR A 99 13.91 -19.86 15.14
N THR A 100 14.50 -19.11 16.05
CA THR A 100 15.89 -19.28 16.48
C THR A 100 15.81 -19.84 17.89
N GLU A 101 15.20 -21.02 18.02
CA GLU A 101 15.35 -21.86 19.21
C GLU A 101 16.72 -22.55 19.10
N GLU A 102 17.77 -21.89 19.60
CA GLU A 102 18.76 -22.62 20.39
C GLU A 102 18.30 -22.53 21.85
N GLY A 103 17.70 -23.61 22.36
CA GLY A 103 17.56 -23.82 23.81
C GLY A 103 16.16 -23.65 24.41
N GLY A 104 15.35 -24.69 24.30
CA GLY A 104 14.56 -25.26 25.41
C GLY A 104 13.57 -24.37 26.18
N GLY A 105 12.27 -24.57 25.92
CA GLY A 105 11.21 -24.24 26.87
C GLY A 105 9.98 -23.65 26.21
N ARG A 106 9.07 -24.52 25.74
CA ARG A 106 7.80 -24.15 25.09
C ARG A 106 6.96 -23.18 25.93
N PHE A 107 7.03 -21.89 25.62
CA PHE A 107 6.07 -20.84 25.98
C PHE A 107 5.33 -20.34 24.71
N PRO A 108 4.13 -19.78 24.87
CA PRO A 108 2.95 -20.15 24.09
C PRO A 108 3.01 -19.63 22.65
N HIS A 109 2.55 -20.45 21.71
CA HIS A 109 2.18 -20.02 20.36
C HIS A 109 1.19 -18.85 20.43
N ILE A 110 1.71 -17.62 20.33
CA ILE A 110 0.89 -16.42 20.22
C ILE A 110 0.13 -16.58 18.89
N LYS A 111 -1.18 -16.81 18.99
CA LYS A 111 -2.09 -16.90 17.84
C LYS A 111 -1.83 -15.68 16.95
N SER A 112 -1.45 -15.93 15.71
CA SER A 112 -1.23 -14.94 14.66
C SER A 112 -2.18 -13.75 14.83
N ILE A 113 -1.64 -12.56 15.10
CA ILE A 113 -2.48 -11.37 15.23
C ILE A 113 -3.06 -11.10 13.85
N GLN A 114 -4.36 -11.32 13.71
CA GLN A 114 -5.05 -11.19 12.43
C GLN A 114 -5.11 -9.71 12.04
N PHE A 115 -4.72 -9.40 10.81
CA PHE A 115 -4.71 -8.04 10.30
C PHE A 115 -6.14 -7.43 10.34
N PRO A 116 -6.33 -6.27 10.98
CA PRO A 116 -7.65 -5.66 11.11
C PRO A 116 -8.19 -5.29 9.72
N TYR A 117 -9.44 -5.66 9.45
CA TYR A 117 -10.12 -5.39 8.18
C TYR A 117 -9.41 -5.94 6.93
N GLY A 118 -8.53 -6.95 7.07
CA GLY A 118 -7.79 -7.53 5.93
C GLY A 118 -8.70 -7.97 4.78
N PHE A 119 -9.87 -8.52 5.07
CA PHE A 119 -10.86 -8.90 4.07
C PHE A 119 -11.34 -7.72 3.20
N TRP A 120 -11.55 -6.53 3.78
CA TRP A 120 -11.98 -5.34 3.03
C TRP A 120 -10.90 -4.86 2.07
N PHE A 121 -9.63 -4.87 2.50
CA PHE A 121 -8.53 -4.52 1.63
C PHE A 121 -8.32 -5.54 0.49
N VAL A 122 -8.55 -6.82 0.74
CA VAL A 122 -8.55 -7.85 -0.32
C VAL A 122 -9.65 -7.58 -1.34
N ILE A 123 -10.87 -7.25 -0.89
CA ILE A 123 -11.96 -6.85 -1.80
C ILE A 123 -11.56 -5.64 -2.64
N ILE A 124 -11.05 -4.59 -2.01
CA ILE A 124 -10.61 -3.36 -2.70
C ILE A 124 -9.53 -3.70 -3.74
N SER A 125 -8.56 -4.54 -3.37
CA SER A 125 -7.48 -4.99 -4.25
C SER A 125 -7.99 -5.73 -5.49
N VAL A 126 -8.95 -6.64 -5.31
CA VAL A 126 -9.62 -7.34 -6.42
C VAL A 126 -10.34 -6.34 -7.32
N PHE A 127 -11.06 -5.39 -6.75
CA PHE A 127 -11.72 -4.34 -7.53
C PHE A 127 -10.70 -3.51 -8.33
N THR A 128 -9.62 -3.04 -7.72
CA THR A 128 -8.57 -2.28 -8.42
C THR A 128 -7.98 -3.09 -9.58
N CYS A 129 -7.72 -4.38 -9.39
CA CYS A 129 -7.21 -5.25 -10.45
C CYS A 129 -8.21 -5.42 -11.60
N VAL A 130 -9.48 -5.72 -11.27
CA VAL A 130 -10.54 -5.91 -12.28
C VAL A 130 -10.77 -4.62 -13.07
N PHE A 131 -10.86 -3.48 -12.40
CA PHE A 131 -11.00 -2.20 -13.07
C PHE A 131 -9.80 -1.90 -13.98
N SER A 132 -8.57 -2.09 -13.49
CA SER A 132 -7.36 -1.87 -14.28
C SER A 132 -7.33 -2.78 -15.52
N ALA A 133 -7.71 -4.06 -15.36
CA ALA A 133 -7.80 -5.01 -16.46
C ALA A 133 -8.85 -4.61 -17.51
N ILE A 134 -10.03 -4.13 -17.08
CA ILE A 134 -11.09 -3.66 -17.99
C ILE A 134 -10.61 -2.44 -18.78
N PHE A 135 -10.10 -1.41 -18.11
CA PHE A 135 -9.64 -0.19 -18.80
C PHE A 135 -8.46 -0.48 -19.72
N PHE A 136 -7.50 -1.29 -19.29
CA PHE A 136 -6.39 -1.71 -20.15
C PHE A 136 -6.86 -2.54 -21.35
N GLY A 137 -7.83 -3.43 -21.14
CA GLY A 137 -8.48 -4.20 -22.21
C GLY A 137 -9.19 -3.30 -23.22
N LEU A 138 -9.92 -2.28 -22.75
CA LEU A 138 -10.59 -1.30 -23.61
C LEU A 138 -9.59 -0.46 -24.42
N MET A 139 -8.50 0.00 -23.78
CA MET A 139 -7.43 0.73 -24.48
C MET A 139 -6.83 -0.13 -25.60
N ARG A 140 -6.44 -1.36 -25.28
CA ARG A 140 -5.83 -2.29 -26.25
C ARG A 140 -6.81 -2.67 -27.37
N ALA A 141 -8.08 -2.87 -27.05
CA ALA A 141 -9.10 -3.17 -28.05
C ALA A 141 -9.31 -2.00 -29.01
N ASN A 142 -9.30 -0.76 -28.51
CA ASN A 142 -9.42 0.44 -29.34
C ASN A 142 -8.24 0.57 -30.33
N THR A 143 -7.02 0.31 -29.86
CA THR A 143 -5.81 0.34 -30.72
C THR A 143 -5.82 -0.72 -31.82
N VAL A 144 -6.30 -1.93 -31.54
CA VAL A 144 -6.21 -3.06 -32.49
C VAL A 144 -7.36 -3.10 -33.49
N ASN A 145 -8.59 -2.80 -33.05
CA ASN A 145 -9.80 -3.07 -33.84
C ASN A 145 -10.52 -1.80 -34.35
N ASN A 146 -9.97 -0.60 -34.12
CA ASN A 146 -10.62 0.69 -34.45
C ASN A 146 -12.08 0.72 -34.00
N PHE A 147 -12.35 0.29 -32.75
CA PHE A 147 -13.70 0.34 -32.20
C PHE A 147 -14.21 1.78 -32.20
N PRO A 148 -15.52 2.03 -32.43
CA PRO A 148 -16.08 3.38 -32.48
C PRO A 148 -16.13 4.09 -31.11
N ILE A 149 -15.56 3.50 -30.07
CA ILE A 149 -15.49 4.09 -28.74
C ILE A 149 -14.25 4.97 -28.68
N ASN A 150 -14.41 6.25 -28.99
CA ASN A 150 -13.39 7.26 -28.74
C ASN A 150 -13.27 7.49 -27.23
N LEU A 151 -12.36 6.73 -26.60
CA LEU A 151 -11.92 7.01 -25.24
C LEU A 151 -11.14 8.32 -25.25
N ASP A 152 -11.72 9.33 -24.61
CA ASP A 152 -11.06 10.60 -24.38
C ASP A 152 -9.84 10.41 -23.47
N ARG A 153 -8.67 10.87 -23.96
CA ARG A 153 -7.38 10.71 -23.25
C ARG A 153 -7.37 11.48 -21.94
N GLU A 154 -8.02 12.64 -21.89
CA GLU A 154 -8.09 13.46 -20.68
C GLU A 154 -8.89 12.75 -19.58
N SER A 155 -10.05 12.19 -19.95
CA SER A 155 -10.86 11.36 -19.05
C SER A 155 -10.10 10.13 -18.56
N LEU A 156 -9.34 9.48 -19.45
CA LEU A 156 -8.57 8.29 -19.11
C LEU A 156 -7.41 8.60 -18.14
N PHE A 157 -6.69 9.69 -18.41
CA PHE A 157 -5.67 10.21 -17.51
C PHE A 157 -6.24 10.57 -16.13
N ALA A 158 -7.38 11.26 -16.08
CA ALA A 158 -8.03 11.64 -14.83
C ALA A 158 -8.45 10.41 -14.00
N VAL A 159 -9.12 9.43 -14.63
CA VAL A 159 -9.58 8.22 -13.93
C VAL A 159 -8.40 7.36 -13.45
N SER A 160 -7.36 7.20 -14.29
CA SER A 160 -6.16 6.44 -13.92
C SER A 160 -5.39 7.09 -12.78
N THR A 161 -5.29 8.43 -12.78
CA THR A 161 -4.67 9.21 -11.70
C THR A 161 -5.44 9.06 -10.38
N ILE A 162 -6.78 9.17 -10.41
CA ILE A 162 -7.63 8.97 -9.24
C ILE A 162 -7.48 7.56 -8.68
N MET A 163 -7.50 6.55 -9.56
CA MET A 163 -7.33 5.15 -9.17
C MET A 163 -5.98 4.94 -8.49
N TYR A 164 -4.90 5.47 -9.08
CA TYR A 164 -3.55 5.36 -8.53
C TYR A 164 -3.43 6.05 -7.17
N GLY A 165 -3.95 7.28 -7.04
CA GLY A 165 -3.98 7.99 -5.76
C GLY A 165 -4.77 7.23 -4.68
N PHE A 166 -5.92 6.63 -5.06
CA PHE A 166 -6.70 5.79 -4.16
C PHE A 166 -5.94 4.54 -3.71
N THR A 167 -5.24 3.86 -4.62
CA THR A 167 -4.42 2.69 -4.28
C THR A 167 -3.25 3.07 -3.38
N LEU A 168 -2.57 4.19 -3.63
CA LEU A 168 -1.53 4.72 -2.75
C LEU A 168 -2.07 5.02 -1.35
N SER A 169 -3.27 5.59 -1.25
CA SER A 169 -3.93 5.82 0.04
C SER A 169 -4.21 4.51 0.78
N CYS A 170 -4.68 3.47 0.08
CA CYS A 170 -4.87 2.14 0.66
C CYS A 170 -3.55 1.53 1.12
N PHE A 171 -2.50 1.63 0.29
CA PHE A 171 -1.16 1.14 0.61
C PHE A 171 -0.58 1.83 1.85
N PHE A 172 -0.76 3.15 1.97
CA PHE A 172 -0.40 3.90 3.17
C PHE A 172 -1.12 3.38 4.41
N CYS A 173 -2.45 3.19 4.33
CA CYS A 173 -3.23 2.66 5.45
C CYS A 173 -2.74 1.28 5.89
N VAL A 174 -2.50 0.38 4.92
CA VAL A 174 -1.98 -0.96 5.21
C VAL A 174 -0.60 -0.89 5.87
N SER A 175 0.27 0.00 5.39
CA SER A 175 1.62 0.18 5.93
C SER A 175 1.58 0.67 7.39
N VAL A 176 0.71 1.65 7.70
CA VAL A 176 0.50 2.13 9.07
C VAL A 176 0.02 1.01 9.98
N TYR A 177 -0.99 0.24 9.55
CA TYR A 177 -1.54 -0.85 10.35
C TYR A 177 -0.54 -1.97 10.58
N ARG A 178 0.23 -2.32 9.54
CA ARG A 178 1.34 -3.25 9.65
C ARG A 178 2.35 -2.81 10.70
N LEU A 179 2.82 -1.56 10.62
CA LEU A 179 3.83 -1.04 11.53
C LEU A 179 3.33 -0.95 12.97
N ASN A 180 2.06 -0.56 13.19
CA ASN A 180 1.46 -0.59 14.52
C ASN A 180 1.44 -2.02 15.10
N LEU A 181 1.09 -3.02 14.30
CA LEU A 181 1.06 -4.41 14.76
C LEU A 181 2.47 -4.92 15.09
N GLU A 182 3.47 -4.58 14.27
CA GLU A 182 4.87 -4.95 14.50
C GLU A 182 5.43 -4.28 15.76
N ASN A 183 5.17 -2.99 15.97
CA ASN A 183 5.60 -2.26 17.17
C ASN A 183 4.93 -2.78 18.44
N THR A 184 3.61 -3.04 18.38
CA THR A 184 2.85 -3.60 19.51
C THR A 184 3.40 -4.97 19.91
N THR A 185 3.68 -5.84 18.94
CA THR A 185 4.22 -7.19 19.20
C THR A 185 5.60 -7.11 19.86
N ARG A 186 6.47 -6.21 19.40
CA ARG A 186 7.80 -6.02 19.98
C ARG A 186 7.74 -5.53 21.43
N ALA A 187 6.88 -4.54 21.72
CA ALA A 187 6.70 -4.04 23.08
C ALA A 187 6.27 -5.16 24.05
N PHE A 188 5.29 -5.98 23.66
CA PHE A 188 4.88 -7.13 24.48
C PHE A 188 5.97 -8.19 24.63
N GLY A 189 6.78 -8.41 23.59
CA GLY A 189 7.91 -9.33 23.63
C GLY A 189 9.01 -8.87 24.59
N GLU A 190 9.32 -7.57 24.61
CA GLU A 190 10.28 -6.97 25.53
C GLU A 190 9.79 -7.03 26.98
N ASP A 191 8.53 -6.66 27.24
CA ASP A 191 7.92 -6.75 28.57
C ASP A 191 7.93 -8.19 29.11
N THR A 192 7.65 -9.19 28.26
CA THR A 192 7.67 -10.60 28.66
C THR A 192 9.08 -11.09 28.99
N LYS A 193 10.09 -10.66 28.20
CA LYS A 193 11.50 -11.00 28.46
C LYS A 193 11.98 -10.39 29.78
N ASP A 194 11.58 -9.16 30.07
CA ASP A 194 11.97 -8.50 31.31
C ASP A 194 11.27 -9.11 32.54
N LEU A 195 10.00 -9.51 32.42
CA LEU A 195 9.31 -10.28 33.45
C LEU A 195 9.97 -11.64 33.69
N MET A 196 10.39 -12.36 32.63
CA MET A 196 11.11 -13.63 32.78
C MET A 196 12.45 -13.46 33.51
N LYS A 197 13.24 -12.43 33.15
CA LYS A 197 14.51 -12.13 33.84
C LYS A 197 14.30 -11.78 35.30
N GLN A 198 13.24 -11.03 35.63
CA GLN A 198 12.91 -10.72 37.04
C GLN A 198 12.55 -12.00 37.81
N TRP A 199 11.80 -12.90 37.18
CA TRP A 199 11.38 -14.15 37.81
C TRP A 199 12.53 -15.15 38.02
N GLU A 200 13.51 -15.18 37.11
CA GLU A 200 14.75 -15.94 37.31
C GLU A 200 15.55 -15.37 38.49
N HIS A 201 15.65 -14.04 38.59
CA HIS A 201 16.40 -13.39 39.67
C HIS A 201 15.77 -13.53 41.07
N GLU A 202 14.46 -13.76 41.19
CA GLU A 202 13.78 -13.98 42.48
C GLU A 202 13.87 -15.42 42.99
N ASN A 203 14.21 -16.38 42.13
CA ASN A 203 14.26 -17.81 42.48
C ASN A 203 15.68 -18.35 42.74
N ASP A 204 16.72 -17.52 42.56
CA ASP A 204 18.12 -17.79 42.94
C ASP A 204 18.48 -17.16 44.30
#